data_AF-A0A0F9NAH3-F1
#
_entry.id   AF-A0A0F9NAH3-F1
#
_cell.length_a   1.000
_cell.length_b   1.000
_cell.length_c   1.000
_cell.angle_alpha   90.00
_cell.angle_beta   90.00
_cell.angle_gamma   90.00
#
_symmetry.space_group_name_H-M   'P 1'
#
loop_
_entity.id
_entity.type
_entity.pdbx_description
1 polymer ?
#
loop_
_entity_poly.entity_id
_entity_poly.type
_entity_poly.pdbx_seq_one_letter_code
_entity_poly.pdbx_strand_id
1 'polypeptide(L)'
;MVIASFQLDPNAVALTDNEVVGKVNTASVDITRAGSVDPSARPIEVGEVGTSELAANAVDNAKLATTAAKDNLSAMSDTTRGYIKTEPVVGEFPIVNVQRDASGNLDVDYDDVAIV
;
A
#
# COMPACT_ATOMS: atom_id res chain seq x y z
N MET A 1 -68.23 -15.99 27.43
CA MET A 1 -66.79 -15.94 27.72
C MET A 1 -66.07 -16.30 26.43
N VAL A 2 -65.43 -15.33 25.76
CA VAL A 2 -64.63 -15.61 24.56
C VAL A 2 -63.24 -15.99 25.04
N ILE A 3 -62.79 -17.19 24.68
CA ILE A 3 -61.40 -17.57 24.91
C ILE A 3 -60.60 -16.85 23.83
N ALA A 4 -59.74 -15.92 24.23
CA ALA A 4 -58.74 -15.35 23.32
C ALA A 4 -57.75 -16.48 22.97
N SER A 5 -57.71 -16.87 21.70
CA SER A 5 -56.70 -17.80 21.21
C SER A 5 -55.43 -17.03 20.86
N PHE A 6 -54.30 -17.52 21.36
CA PHE A 6 -52.98 -17.13 20.92
C PHE A 6 -52.44 -18.25 20.03
N GLN A 7 -52.20 -17.95 18.76
CA GLN A 7 -51.62 -18.92 17.84
C GLN A 7 -50.12 -18.64 17.71
N LEU A 8 -49.30 -19.59 18.14
CA LEU A 8 -47.89 -19.62 17.78
C LEU A 8 -47.77 -19.92 16.28
N ASP A 9 -46.71 -19.42 15.64
CA ASP A 9 -46.44 -19.71 14.22
C ASP A 9 -46.38 -21.23 14.01
N PRO A 10 -47.33 -21.83 13.25
CA PRO A 10 -47.37 -23.27 13.04
C PRO A 10 -46.22 -23.76 12.15
N ASN A 11 -45.47 -22.87 11.50
CA ASN A 11 -44.35 -23.19 10.64
C ASN A 11 -42.98 -22.95 11.30
N ALA A 12 -42.93 -22.64 12.61
CA ALA A 12 -41.68 -22.41 13.30
C ALA A 12 -40.81 -23.69 13.30
N VAL A 13 -39.57 -23.57 12.82
CA VAL A 13 -38.59 -24.66 12.79
C VAL A 13 -37.51 -24.39 13.83
N ALA A 14 -37.14 -25.41 14.61
CA ALA A 14 -35.99 -25.33 15.50
C ALA A 14 -34.70 -25.25 14.68
N LEU A 15 -33.91 -24.19 14.89
CA LEU A 15 -32.63 -24.01 14.23
C LEU A 15 -31.52 -24.46 15.18
N THR A 16 -30.51 -25.13 14.64
CA THR A 16 -29.23 -25.32 15.31
C THR A 16 -28.47 -23.98 15.41
N ASP A 17 -27.52 -23.88 16.33
CA ASP A 17 -26.71 -22.68 16.51
C ASP A 17 -26.04 -22.23 15.20
N ASN A 18 -25.53 -23.20 14.41
CA ASN A 18 -24.90 -22.91 13.12
C ASN A 18 -25.89 -22.40 12.06
N GLU A 19 -27.14 -22.90 12.05
CA GLU A 19 -28.17 -22.41 11.12
C GLU A 19 -28.63 -20.99 11.48
N VAL A 20 -28.70 -20.66 12.78
CA VAL A 20 -28.97 -19.30 13.24
C VAL A 20 -27.87 -18.36 12.74
N VAL A 21 -26.60 -18.71 12.97
CA VAL A 21 -25.45 -17.90 12.53
C VAL A 21 -25.44 -17.74 11.01
N GLY A 22 -25.69 -18.82 10.25
CA GLY A 22 -25.75 -18.77 8.79
C GLY A 22 -26.83 -17.84 8.25
N LYS A 23 -28.05 -17.88 8.83
CA LYS A 23 -29.14 -16.97 8.46
C LYS A 23 -28.83 -15.52 8.79
N VAL A 24 -28.24 -15.25 9.97
CA VAL A 24 -27.83 -13.91 10.40
C VAL A 24 -26.78 -13.34 9.43
N ASN A 25 -25.75 -14.10 9.09
CA ASN A 25 -24.71 -13.64 8.17
C ASN A 25 -25.24 -13.42 6.73
N THR A 26 -26.24 -14.19 6.29
CA THR A 26 -26.85 -14.02 4.97
C THR A 26 -27.77 -12.79 4.88
N ALA A 27 -28.44 -12.43 5.99
CA ALA A 27 -29.36 -11.29 6.06
C ALA A 27 -28.65 -9.97 6.47
N SER A 28 -27.37 -9.82 6.13
CA SER A 28 -26.51 -8.72 6.63
C SER A 28 -27.04 -7.32 6.31
N VAL A 29 -27.79 -7.14 5.22
CA VAL A 29 -28.41 -5.85 4.83
C VAL A 29 -29.46 -5.37 5.83
N ASP A 30 -30.15 -6.28 6.51
CA ASP A 30 -31.22 -5.95 7.46
C ASP A 30 -30.72 -5.80 8.91
N ILE A 31 -29.44 -6.07 9.16
CA ILE A 31 -28.82 -6.00 10.49
C ILE A 31 -28.11 -4.66 10.63
N THR A 32 -28.81 -3.68 11.19
CA THR A 32 -28.33 -2.28 11.31
C THR A 32 -27.33 -2.04 12.45
N ARG A 33 -27.02 -3.06 13.27
CA ARG A 33 -26.07 -2.94 14.39
C ARG A 33 -24.67 -3.35 13.93
N ALA A 34 -23.77 -2.38 13.86
CA ALA A 34 -22.35 -2.59 13.58
C ALA A 34 -21.75 -3.71 14.44
N GLY A 35 -20.96 -4.60 13.83
CA GLY A 35 -20.30 -5.72 14.51
C GLY A 35 -21.18 -6.94 14.81
N SER A 36 -22.43 -7.01 14.30
CA SER A 36 -23.32 -8.16 14.50
C SER A 36 -23.07 -9.33 13.54
N VAL A 37 -22.26 -9.12 12.50
CA VAL A 37 -21.83 -10.16 11.55
C VAL A 37 -20.32 -10.23 11.55
N ASP A 38 -19.79 -11.40 11.23
CA ASP A 38 -18.35 -11.60 11.09
C ASP A 38 -17.79 -10.64 10.01
N PRO A 39 -16.66 -9.94 10.27
CA PRO A 39 -16.05 -9.02 9.30
C PRO A 39 -15.70 -9.69 7.95
N SER A 40 -15.40 -11.00 7.94
CA SER A 40 -15.13 -11.75 6.70
C SER A 40 -16.37 -12.05 5.87
N ALA A 41 -17.57 -11.91 6.46
CA ALA A 41 -18.85 -12.24 5.84
C ALA A 41 -19.59 -11.03 5.26
N ARG A 42 -19.05 -9.80 5.38
CA ARG A 42 -19.65 -8.59 4.80
C ARG A 42 -18.62 -7.76 4.01
N PRO A 43 -19.06 -6.94 3.05
CA PRO A 43 -18.22 -5.92 2.42
C PRO A 43 -17.66 -4.94 3.47
N ILE A 44 -16.43 -4.47 3.26
CA ILE A 44 -15.83 -3.40 4.08
C ILE A 44 -16.59 -2.10 3.83
N GLU A 45 -17.13 -1.52 4.88
CA GLU A 45 -17.83 -0.25 4.81
C GLU A 45 -16.88 0.95 4.89
N VAL A 46 -17.34 2.11 4.41
CA VAL A 46 -16.59 3.36 4.51
C VAL A 46 -16.29 3.67 5.97
N GLY A 47 -15.01 3.83 6.31
CA GLY A 47 -14.56 4.16 7.67
C GLY A 47 -14.35 2.97 8.60
N GLU A 48 -14.53 1.73 8.12
CA GLU A 48 -14.30 0.53 8.92
C GLU A 48 -12.80 0.22 9.11
N VAL A 49 -11.96 0.58 8.13
CA VAL A 49 -10.50 0.52 8.26
C VAL A 49 -10.00 1.88 8.71
N GLY A 50 -9.53 1.96 9.95
CA GLY A 50 -8.88 3.14 10.51
C GLY A 50 -7.40 3.21 10.13
N THR A 51 -6.78 4.34 10.47
CA THR A 51 -5.34 4.58 10.21
C THR A 51 -4.42 3.72 11.08
N SER A 52 -4.93 3.09 12.14
CA SER A 52 -4.14 2.21 13.03
C SER A 52 -3.99 0.81 12.45
N GLU A 53 -4.93 0.40 11.62
CA GLU A 53 -4.98 -0.87 10.91
C GLU A 53 -4.15 -0.84 9.61
N LEU A 54 -3.79 0.37 9.16
CA LEU A 54 -2.94 0.63 8.01
C LEU A 54 -1.49 0.79 8.47
N ALA A 55 -0.54 0.23 7.71
CA ALA A 55 0.86 0.59 7.90
C ALA A 55 1.03 2.11 7.70
N ALA A 56 1.95 2.72 8.44
CA ALA A 56 2.22 4.15 8.31
C ALA A 56 2.47 4.51 6.83
N ASN A 57 1.78 5.54 6.33
CA ASN A 57 1.84 6.02 4.95
C ASN A 57 1.29 5.05 3.88
N ALA A 58 0.54 4.00 4.24
CA ALA A 58 0.02 3.03 3.26
C ALA A 58 -0.99 3.63 2.25
N VAL A 59 -1.74 4.66 2.65
CA VAL A 59 -2.80 5.30 1.84
C VAL A 59 -2.62 6.80 1.67
N ASP A 60 -1.55 7.36 2.24
CA ASP A 60 -1.25 8.77 2.03
C ASP A 60 -0.62 8.93 0.65
N ASN A 61 -1.07 9.95 -0.09
CA ASN A 61 -0.33 10.52 -1.22
C ASN A 61 0.90 11.28 -0.67
N ALA A 62 1.64 10.69 0.27
CA ALA A 62 2.96 11.12 0.64
C ALA A 62 3.76 11.06 -0.65
N LYS A 63 3.85 12.22 -1.31
CA LYS A 63 4.54 12.39 -2.57
C LYS A 63 5.92 11.84 -2.27
N LEU A 64 6.27 10.75 -2.94
CA LEU A 64 7.56 10.11 -2.83
C LEU A 64 8.60 11.24 -2.76
N ALA A 65 9.51 11.19 -1.78
CA ALA A 65 10.44 12.28 -1.53
C ALA A 65 11.00 12.78 -2.87
N THR A 66 11.09 14.09 -3.07
CA THR A 66 11.43 14.65 -4.39
C THR A 66 12.76 14.13 -4.93
N THR A 67 13.62 13.62 -4.05
CA THR A 67 14.90 13.00 -4.36
C THR A 67 14.84 11.49 -4.55
N ALA A 68 13.78 10.79 -4.17
CA ALA A 68 13.76 9.32 -4.08
C ALA A 68 14.09 8.62 -5.40
N ALA A 69 13.64 9.17 -6.54
CA ALA A 69 14.02 8.63 -7.85
C ALA A 69 15.53 8.78 -8.11
N LYS A 70 16.10 9.94 -7.78
CA LYS A 70 17.54 10.23 -7.87
C LYS A 70 18.35 9.39 -6.87
N ASP A 71 17.84 9.20 -5.66
CA ASP A 71 18.48 8.43 -4.59
C ASP A 71 18.53 6.95 -4.95
N ASN A 72 17.41 6.38 -5.42
CA ASN A 72 17.36 5.00 -5.91
C ASN A 72 18.35 4.77 -7.04
N LEU A 73 18.43 5.73 -7.97
CA LEU A 73 19.31 5.63 -9.12
C LEU A 73 20.80 5.81 -8.74
N SER A 74 21.09 6.67 -7.75
CA SER A 74 22.44 6.87 -7.21
C SER A 74 22.93 5.70 -6.37
N ALA A 75 22.02 4.93 -5.77
CA ALA A 75 22.34 3.72 -5.01
C ALA A 75 22.70 2.52 -5.92
N MET A 76 22.38 2.58 -7.22
CA MET A 76 22.75 1.55 -8.18
C MET A 76 24.22 1.66 -8.56
N SER A 77 24.85 0.53 -8.90
CA SER A 77 26.21 0.54 -9.45
C SER A 77 26.26 1.25 -10.80
N ASP A 78 27.42 1.80 -11.13
CA ASP A 78 27.71 2.55 -12.37
C ASP A 78 27.33 1.77 -13.62
N THR A 79 27.58 0.46 -13.61
CA THR A 79 27.25 -0.44 -14.73
C THR A 79 25.75 -0.66 -14.92
N THR A 80 24.95 -0.52 -13.85
CA THR A 80 23.51 -0.79 -13.89
C THR A 80 22.69 0.49 -14.08
N ARG A 81 23.18 1.65 -13.59
CA ARG A 81 22.43 2.91 -13.65
C ARG A 81 22.31 3.49 -15.07
N GLY A 82 23.25 3.20 -15.97
CA GLY A 82 23.18 3.56 -17.39
C GLY A 82 23.49 5.02 -17.75
N TYR A 83 23.97 5.83 -16.80
CA TYR A 83 24.46 7.19 -17.02
C TYR A 83 25.64 7.52 -16.09
N ILE A 84 26.33 8.63 -16.39
CA ILE A 84 27.47 9.13 -15.63
C ILE A 84 26.99 10.20 -14.66
N LYS A 85 27.35 10.07 -13.38
CA LYS A 85 27.10 11.09 -12.36
C LYS A 85 28.25 12.10 -12.39
N THR A 86 27.93 13.38 -12.64
CA THR A 86 28.91 14.48 -12.71
C THR A 86 28.91 15.39 -11.49
N GLU A 87 28.20 14.98 -10.44
CA GLU A 87 28.10 15.68 -9.15
C GLU A 87 28.97 14.93 -8.12
N PRO A 88 30.29 15.20 -8.06
CA PRO A 88 31.19 14.57 -7.10
C PRO A 88 30.81 14.94 -5.67
N VAL A 89 31.04 14.03 -4.72
CA VAL A 89 30.96 14.32 -3.27
C VAL A 89 32.37 14.47 -2.67
N VAL A 90 32.46 14.87 -1.40
CA VAL A 90 33.73 15.02 -0.68
C VAL A 90 34.59 13.76 -0.82
N GLY A 91 35.85 13.95 -1.23
CA GLY A 91 36.80 12.88 -1.51
C GLY A 91 36.76 12.33 -2.95
N GLU A 92 35.81 12.74 -3.79
CA GLU A 92 35.74 12.41 -5.21
C GLU A 92 36.35 13.52 -6.08
N PHE A 93 36.84 13.15 -7.26
CA PHE A 93 37.39 14.10 -8.25
C PHE A 93 36.29 14.60 -9.18
N PRO A 94 36.15 15.93 -9.37
CA PRO A 94 35.24 16.50 -10.34
C PRO A 94 35.48 16.02 -11.76
N ILE A 95 34.41 15.80 -12.52
CA ILE A 95 34.47 15.57 -13.96
C ILE A 95 34.58 16.93 -14.66
N VAL A 96 35.65 17.13 -15.42
CA VAL A 96 35.89 18.38 -16.17
C VAL A 96 35.39 18.30 -17.60
N ASN A 97 35.30 17.09 -18.18
CA ASN A 97 34.85 16.88 -19.55
C ASN A 97 34.31 15.47 -19.77
N VAL A 98 33.32 15.35 -20.66
CA VAL A 98 32.73 14.08 -21.10
C VAL A 98 32.62 14.11 -22.62
N GLN A 99 33.34 13.21 -23.29
CA GLN A 99 33.44 13.23 -24.75
C GLN A 99 33.46 11.83 -25.37
N ARG A 100 33.46 11.79 -26.71
CA ARG A 100 33.72 10.59 -27.49
C ARG A 100 35.15 10.67 -28.02
N ASP A 101 35.93 9.62 -27.87
CA ASP A 101 37.25 9.53 -28.50
C ASP A 101 37.14 9.32 -30.03
N ALA A 102 38.28 9.30 -30.72
CA ALA A 102 38.33 9.07 -32.17
C ALA A 102 37.82 7.67 -32.59
N SER A 103 37.70 6.74 -31.65
CA SER A 103 37.15 5.39 -31.84
C SER A 103 35.66 5.31 -31.49
N GLY A 104 35.05 6.40 -31.02
CA GLY A 104 33.65 6.47 -30.59
C GLY A 104 33.40 5.95 -29.16
N ASN A 105 34.44 5.62 -28.41
CA ASN A 105 34.31 5.24 -26.99
C ASN A 105 34.04 6.48 -26.14
N LEU A 106 33.41 6.25 -24.98
CA LEU A 106 33.24 7.29 -23.98
C LEU A 106 34.59 7.57 -23.31
N ASP A 107 34.96 8.84 -23.24
CA ASP A 107 36.15 9.35 -22.57
C ASP A 107 35.74 10.40 -21.52
N VAL A 108 36.34 10.34 -20.33
CA VAL A 108 35.97 11.17 -19.17
C VAL A 108 37.23 11.72 -18.53
N ASP A 109 37.36 13.05 -18.53
CA ASP A 109 38.46 13.75 -17.89
C ASP A 109 38.06 14.17 -16.48
N TYR A 110 38.97 13.99 -15.53
CA TYR A 110 38.80 14.38 -14.13
C TYR A 110 39.76 15.50 -13.75
N ASP A 111 39.35 16.33 -12.80
CA ASP A 111 40.21 17.28 -12.11
C ASP A 111 41.27 16.53 -11.28
N ASP A 112 42.41 17.15 -11.01
CA ASP A 112 43.49 16.60 -10.18
C ASP A 112 43.33 16.95 -8.69
N VAL A 113 42.30 17.73 -8.34
CA VAL A 113 41.93 18.06 -6.96
C VAL A 113 40.56 17.48 -6.60
N ALA A 114 40.50 16.73 -5.49
CA ALA A 114 39.24 16.19 -4.98
C ALA A 114 38.39 17.27 -4.29
N ILE A 115 37.07 17.05 -4.26
CA ILE A 115 36.15 17.89 -3.48
C ILE A 115 36.53 17.81 -1.98
N VAL A 116 36.64 18.97 -1.35
CA VAL A 116 36.92 19.15 0.08
C VAL A 116 35.63 19.36 0.87
#